data_AF-A0A819H1J4-F1
#
_entry.id   AF-A0A819H1J4-F1
#
_cell.length_a   1.000
_cell.length_b   1.000
_cell.length_c   1.000
_cell.angle_alpha   90.00
_cell.angle_beta   90.00
_cell.angle_gamma   90.00
#
_symmetry.space_group_name_H-M   'P 1'
#
loop_
_entity.id
_entity.type
_entity.pdbx_description
1 polymer ?
#
loop_
_entity_poly.entity_id
_entity_poly.type
_entity_poly.pdbx_seq_one_letter_code
_entity_poly.pdbx_strand_id
1 'polypeptide(L)' 'STNLEIFLENLEDNVIIIVVTFDEASQKLSQHSKTLFFDLGSATIQNLKYRDVWVLVGQKGIKGFSPYEEVCLSAC' A
#
# COMPACT_ATOMS: atom_id res chain seq x y z
N SER A 1 -4.30 -8.02 -8.99
CA SER A 1 -4.02 -9.40 -8.53
C SER A 1 -5.17 -9.78 -7.62
N THR A 2 -6.02 -10.73 -8.02
CA THR A 2 -7.34 -10.92 -7.37
C THR A 2 -7.24 -11.34 -5.90
N ASN A 3 -6.24 -12.15 -5.53
CA ASN A 3 -6.11 -12.63 -4.14
C ASN A 3 -5.69 -11.54 -3.15
N LEU A 4 -4.90 -10.56 -3.60
CA LEU A 4 -4.50 -9.43 -2.75
C LEU A 4 -5.71 -8.54 -2.46
N GLU A 5 -6.51 -8.24 -3.48
CA GLU A 5 -7.71 -7.40 -3.35
C GLU A 5 -8.70 -8.05 -2.38
N ILE A 6 -8.98 -9.36 -2.55
CA ILE A 6 -9.83 -10.13 -1.63
C ILE A 6 -9.28 -10.09 -0.19
N PHE A 7 -7.97 -10.23 -0.01
CA PHE A 7 -7.35 -10.19 1.32
C PHE A 7 -7.57 -8.82 1.99
N LEU A 8 -7.31 -7.72 1.26
CA LEU A 8 -7.43 -6.36 1.79
C LEU A 8 -8.90 -5.99 2.10
N GLU A 9 -9.84 -6.42 1.26
CA GLU A 9 -11.28 -6.18 1.46
C GLU A 9 -11.80 -6.87 2.73
N ASN A 10 -11.34 -8.09 3.01
CA ASN A 10 -11.76 -8.90 4.15
C ASN A 10 -11.07 -8.53 5.48
N LEU A 11 -10.21 -7.52 5.52
CA LEU A 11 -9.61 -7.06 6.77
C LEU A 11 -10.70 -6.56 7.74
N GLU A 12 -10.57 -6.92 9.02
CA GLU A 12 -11.42 -6.37 10.07
C GLU A 12 -11.04 -4.92 10.38
N ASP A 13 -12.01 -4.14 10.85
CA ASP A 13 -11.75 -2.78 11.33
C ASP A 13 -10.83 -2.83 12.56
N ASN A 14 -9.95 -1.83 12.69
CA ASN A 14 -8.94 -1.73 13.76
C ASN A 14 -7.77 -2.73 13.67
N VAL A 15 -7.60 -3.42 12.54
CA VAL A 15 -6.38 -4.19 12.27
C VAL A 15 -5.29 -3.28 11.70
N ILE A 16 -4.08 -3.41 12.24
CA ILE A 16 -2.88 -2.78 11.70
C ILE A 16 -2.30 -3.69 10.61
N ILE A 17 -2.00 -3.11 9.45
CA ILE A 17 -1.37 -3.77 8.32
C ILE A 17 0.02 -3.18 8.10
N ILE A 18 1.01 -4.04 7.88
CA ILE A 18 2.35 -3.65 7.47
C ILE A 18 2.58 -4.18 6.06
N VAL A 19 2.89 -3.28 5.13
CA VAL A 19 3.19 -3.60 3.73
C VAL A 19 4.62 -3.21 3.46
N VAL A 20 5.36 -4.12 2.84
CA VAL A 20 6.72 -3.87 2.36
C VAL A 20 6.83 -4.44 0.97
N THR A 21 7.27 -3.64 0.01
CA THR A 21 7.57 -4.12 -1.33
C THR A 21 8.91 -4.86 -1.35
N PHE A 22 8.99 -5.98 -2.06
CA PHE A 22 10.24 -6.70 -2.29
C PHE A 22 10.50 -6.82 -3.79
N ASP A 23 11.69 -6.38 -4.22
CA ASP A 23 12.23 -6.42 -5.60
C ASP A 23 11.42 -5.60 -6.64
N GLU A 24 10.18 -6.01 -6.92
CA GLU A 24 9.33 -5.32 -7.88
C GLU A 24 7.83 -5.45 -7.55
N ALA A 25 7.24 -4.40 -6.98
CA ALA A 25 5.80 -4.35 -6.69
C ALA A 25 4.97 -3.60 -7.76
N SER A 26 5.59 -2.74 -8.57
CA SER A 26 4.87 -1.81 -9.45
C SER A 26 4.11 -2.46 -10.60
N GLN A 27 4.60 -3.59 -11.14
CA GLN A 27 3.96 -4.24 -12.29
C GLN A 27 2.71 -5.06 -11.94
N LYS A 28 2.50 -5.45 -10.67
CA LYS A 28 1.40 -6.34 -10.26
C LYS A 28 0.28 -5.66 -9.46
N LEU A 29 0.44 -4.40 -9.10
CA LEU A 29 -0.59 -3.61 -8.43
C LEU A 29 -1.61 -3.08 -9.45
N SER A 30 -2.83 -3.58 -9.38
CA SER A 30 -3.95 -3.05 -10.18
C SER A 30 -4.39 -1.69 -9.64
N GLN A 31 -5.15 -0.92 -10.43
CA GLN A 31 -5.73 0.32 -9.94
C GLN A 31 -6.64 0.09 -8.72
N HIS A 32 -7.36 -1.05 -8.68
CA HIS A 32 -8.20 -1.44 -7.55
C HIS A 32 -7.37 -1.67 -6.28
N SER A 33 -6.27 -2.42 -6.38
CA SER A 33 -5.35 -2.61 -5.25
C SER A 33 -4.81 -1.27 -4.71
N LYS A 34 -4.48 -0.32 -5.60
CA LYS A 34 -4.02 1.01 -5.19
C LYS A 34 -5.08 1.80 -4.44
N THR A 35 -6.34 1.71 -4.85
CA THR A 35 -7.47 2.33 -4.13
C THR A 35 -7.63 1.72 -2.74
N LEU A 36 -7.55 0.39 -2.61
CA LEU A 36 -7.63 -0.27 -1.31
C LEU A 36 -6.52 0.19 -0.36
N PHE A 37 -5.28 0.35 -0.85
CA PHE A 37 -4.19 0.90 -0.03
C PHE A 37 -4.37 2.38 0.32
N PHE A 38 -5.00 3.17 -0.55
CA PHE A 38 -5.37 4.54 -0.23
C PHE A 38 -6.36 4.58 0.95
N ASP A 39 -7.37 3.71 0.94
CA ASP A 39 -8.35 3.57 2.03
C ASP A 39 -7.72 3.05 3.34
N LEU A 40 -6.59 2.36 3.25
CA LEU A 40 -5.78 1.92 4.40
C LEU A 40 -4.82 3.01 4.92
N GLY A 41 -4.82 4.19 4.30
CA GLY A 41 -4.06 5.36 4.75
C GLY A 41 -2.81 5.68 3.93
N SER A 42 -2.61 5.09 2.76
CA SER A 42 -1.49 5.47 1.89
C SER A 42 -1.74 6.79 1.17
N ALA A 43 -0.77 7.71 1.25
CA ALA A 43 -0.72 8.92 0.45
C ALA A 43 0.06 8.72 -0.86
N THR A 44 1.01 7.78 -0.91
CA THR A 44 1.99 7.68 -2.01
C THR A 44 1.74 6.54 -3.00
N ILE A 45 0.86 5.58 -2.69
CA ILE A 45 0.61 4.37 -3.50
C ILE A 45 0.23 4.64 -4.96
N GLN A 46 -0.42 5.77 -5.23
CA GLN A 46 -0.80 6.14 -6.60
C GLN A 46 0.43 6.51 -7.46
N ASN A 47 1.50 6.99 -6.82
CA ASN A 47 2.70 7.53 -7.46
C ASN A 47 3.90 6.56 -7.48
N LEU A 48 3.72 5.33 -6.97
CA LEU A 48 4.74 4.29 -6.92
C LEU A 48 5.27 3.96 -8.33
N LYS A 49 6.59 4.08 -8.53
CA LYS A 49 7.28 3.83 -9.81
C LYS A 49 7.97 2.48 -9.83
N TYR A 50 8.47 2.12 -11.01
CA TYR A 50 9.23 0.89 -11.22
C TYR A 50 10.46 0.85 -10.31
N ARG A 51 10.57 -0.22 -9.51
CA ARG A 51 11.63 -0.49 -8.51
C ARG A 51 11.70 0.47 -7.32
N ASP A 52 10.68 1.29 -7.09
CA ASP A 52 10.57 1.99 -5.82
C ASP A 52 10.36 0.97 -4.69
N VAL A 53 11.10 1.15 -3.60
CA VAL A 53 10.87 0.41 -2.36
C VAL A 53 9.87 1.22 -1.54
N TRP A 54 8.74 0.62 -1.21
CA TRP A 54 7.66 1.26 -0.46
C TRP A 54 7.33 0.45 0.79
N VAL A 55 7.19 1.19 1.89
CA VAL A 55 6.77 0.67 3.19
C VAL A 55 5.56 1.47 3.67
N LEU A 56 4.54 0.77 4.15
CA LEU A 56 3.35 1.35 4.75
C LEU A 56 3.00 0.60 6.03
N VAL A 57 2.74 1.33 7.09
CA VAL A 57 1.96 0.84 8.24
C VAL A 57 0.59 1.52 8.19
N GLY A 58 -0.44 0.77 7.80
CA GLY A 58 -1.79 1.29 7.59
C GLY A 58 -2.81 0.67 8.54
N GLN A 59 -4.04 1.17 8.48
CA GLN A 59 -5.17 0.64 9.25
C GLN A 59 -6.47 0.86 8.48
N LYS A 60 -7.33 -0.15 8.47
CA LYS A 60 -8.67 -0.03 7.87
C LYS A 60 -9.55 0.92 8.70
N GLY A 61 -10.15 1.89 8.03
CA GLY A 61 -10.98 2.93 8.64
C GLY A 61 -10.21 4.11 9.24
N ILE A 62 -8.91 4.25 8.93
CA ILE A 62 -8.12 5.42 9.33
C ILE A 62 -8.71 6.69 8.71
N LYS A 63 -8.75 7.77 9.49
CA LYS A 63 -9.11 9.10 8.99
C LYS A 63 -7.84 9.84 8.57
N GLY A 64 -7.64 9.97 7.27
CA GLY A 64 -6.48 10.63 6.68
C GLY A 64 -5.37 9.65 6.32
N PHE A 65 -4.14 10.14 6.24
CA PHE A 65 -2.98 9.35 5.84
C PHE A 65 -2.19 8.85 7.05
N SER A 66 -1.58 7.68 6.92
CA SER A 66 -0.67 7.15 7.92
C SER A 66 0.61 7.99 7.97
N PRO A 67 1.11 8.36 9.17
CA PRO A 67 2.41 9.00 9.30
C PRO A 67 3.57 8.00 9.07
N TYR A 68 3.28 6.71 8.97
CA TYR A 68 4.25 5.63 8.80
C TYR A 68 4.21 5.10 7.37
N GLU A 69 4.61 5.96 6.44
CA GLU A 69 4.74 5.62 5.03
C GLU A 69 6.05 6.17 4.49
N GLU A 70 6.85 5.30 3.87
CA GLU A 70 8.13 5.67 3.27
C GLU A 70 8.25 5.11 1.86
N VAL A 71 8.76 5.93 0.95
CA VAL A 71 9.16 5.51 -0.40
C VAL A 71 10.67 5.76 -0.50
N CYS A 72 11.44 4.68 -0.55
CA CYS A 72 12.84 4.74 -0.91
C CYS A 72 12.96 4.63 -2.43
N LEU A 73 13.28 5.77 -3.05
CA LEU A 73 13.54 5.86 -4.48
C LEU A 73 14.87 5.17 -4.78
N SER A 74 14.91 4.34 -5.83
CA SER A 74 16.14 3.67 -6.29
C SER A 74 17.13 4.63 -6.98
N ALA A 75 17.16 5.90 -6.57
CA ALA A 75 18.01 6.95 -7.11
C ALA A 75 18.84 7.59 -5.99
N CYS A 76 19.88 6.85 -5.57
CA CYS A 76 21.12 7.40 -5.04
C CYS A 76 22.28 6.68 -5.77
#